data_AF-A0AAE6G344-F1
#
_entry.id   AF-A0AAE6G344-F1
#
_cell.length_a   1.000
_cell.length_b   1.000
_cell.length_c   1.000
_cell.angle_alpha   90.00
_cell.angle_beta   90.00
_cell.angle_gamma   90.00
#
_symmetry.space_group_name_H-M   'P 1'
#
loop_
_entity.id
_entity.type
_entity.pdbx_description
1 polymer ?
#
loop_
_entity_poly.entity_id
_entity_poly.type
_entity_poly.pdbx_seq_one_letter_code
_entity_poly.pdbx_strand_id
1 'polypeptide(L)'
;MRALGIAALLLLASGCASTRVVHLNTGRGEPIAFTPVESDPVEIGKDEFKRAVAQLVLDMRLDVAFGEVEEDGRRSLLASSEGFVDGAQGRSAPSAYERICQRQDEPHSCLSMLAGGFSLGPSERRMLALYFALDTVWEGVEDAIRDMVNPAALRAMVTSMIGVALVMLVAPEPITKVIAIALTASLIAYLGTGPVWNLGQGFLRLLDESRDAVGFADLERAGHRFGKVLGDNGARVLVIVALSALGGKRAMASQGPKMPGFAQAASRAQLEGGFQLSAALAGEVQAISISSAGVLNVTLAPTAVAAVAMGAGEGVGAAPAVGVGGRIQGDPDGNVHHICTDKNSVSDANGGPWTPEFEKLFNRAGMKLSDPSNLVRIRGHKGPHPAEYHGVVLRRISSVMRSCRCVEQCRAALTGELAKIAQELVSKGSEMRALITKGSKE
;
A
#
# COMPACT_ATOMS: atom_id res chain seq x y z
N MET A 1 12.56 16.10 48.79
CA MET A 1 11.31 15.60 48.17
C MET A 1 11.04 16.12 46.76
N ARG A 2 11.39 17.37 46.40
CA ARG A 2 11.16 17.90 45.03
C ARG A 2 12.08 17.32 43.94
N ALA A 3 13.33 16.96 44.27
CA ALA A 3 14.27 16.37 43.31
C ALA A 3 13.91 14.93 42.89
N LEU A 4 13.33 14.14 43.79
CA LEU A 4 12.84 12.78 43.52
C LEU A 4 11.60 12.80 42.61
N GLY A 5 10.73 13.81 42.73
CA GLY A 5 9.59 13.99 41.84
C GLY A 5 9.99 14.37 40.41
N ILE A 6 11.04 15.17 40.24
CA ILE A 6 11.57 15.56 38.93
C ILE A 6 12.27 14.37 38.24
N ALA A 7 13.02 13.56 39.00
CA ALA A 7 13.62 12.33 38.49
C ALA A 7 12.56 11.28 38.08
N ALA A 8 11.47 11.14 38.85
CA ALA A 8 10.35 10.26 38.50
C ALA A 8 9.58 10.75 37.25
N LEU A 9 9.42 12.07 37.07
CA LEU A 9 8.84 12.64 35.85
C LEU A 9 9.74 12.48 34.62
N LEU A 10 11.07 12.52 34.78
CA LEU A 10 12.03 12.25 33.69
C LEU A 10 12.09 10.75 33.34
N LEU A 11 11.90 9.85 34.30
CA LEU A 11 11.80 8.40 34.07
C LEU A 11 10.47 7.97 33.43
N LEU A 12 9.41 8.76 33.59
CA LEU A 12 8.12 8.56 32.89
C LEU A 12 8.10 9.16 31.47
N ALA A 13 9.03 10.08 31.16
CA ALA A 13 9.20 10.66 29.82
C ALA A 13 10.08 9.79 28.90
N SER A 14 10.82 8.82 29.46
CA SER A 14 11.41 7.71 28.70
C SER A 14 10.42 6.56 28.59
N GLY A 15 9.21 6.83 28.09
CA GLY A 15 8.40 5.77 27.51
C GLY A 15 9.19 5.23 26.34
N CYS A 16 9.70 4.00 26.45
CA CYS A 16 10.32 3.30 25.32
C CYS A 16 9.33 3.39 24.15
N ALA A 17 9.62 4.23 23.16
CA ALA A 17 9.00 4.12 21.86
C ALA A 17 9.35 2.70 21.41
N SER A 18 8.38 1.78 21.47
CA SER A 18 8.54 0.44 20.96
C SER A 18 8.96 0.59 19.52
N THR A 19 10.24 0.42 19.22
CA THR A 19 10.74 0.51 17.85
C THR A 19 10.00 -0.56 17.08
N ARG A 20 9.00 -0.15 16.29
CA ARG A 20 8.27 -1.09 15.44
C ARG A 20 9.31 -1.72 14.53
N VAL A 21 9.28 -3.05 14.41
CA VAL A 21 10.17 -3.77 13.50
C VAL A 21 9.30 -4.37 12.42
N VAL A 22 9.79 -4.29 11.19
CA VAL A 22 9.14 -4.95 10.06
C VAL A 22 10.08 -6.00 9.50
N HIS A 23 9.57 -7.22 9.36
CA HIS A 23 10.28 -8.34 8.75
C HIS A 23 9.71 -8.61 7.36
N LEU A 24 10.57 -8.56 6.35
CA LEU A 24 10.24 -8.88 4.98
C LEU A 24 10.89 -10.21 4.59
N ASN A 25 10.05 -11.21 4.34
CA ASN A 25 10.49 -12.53 3.90
C ASN A 25 10.28 -12.68 2.39
N THR A 26 11.37 -12.79 1.64
CA THR A 26 11.32 -12.94 0.18
C THR A 26 11.37 -14.40 -0.29
N GLY A 27 11.43 -15.36 0.63
CA GLY A 27 11.69 -16.77 0.35
C GLY A 27 13.12 -17.06 -0.11
N ARG A 28 14.01 -16.05 -0.11
CA ARG A 28 15.44 -16.17 -0.49
C ARG A 28 16.31 -15.46 0.56
N GLY A 29 17.24 -16.19 1.17
CA GLY A 29 18.15 -15.64 2.18
C GLY A 29 17.47 -15.36 3.53
N GLU A 30 18.14 -14.59 4.39
CA GLU A 30 17.58 -14.20 5.68
C GLU A 30 16.49 -13.12 5.53
N PRO A 31 15.46 -13.12 6.38
CA PRO A 31 14.43 -12.09 6.39
C PRO A 31 15.04 -10.69 6.61
N ILE A 32 14.60 -9.72 5.82
CA ILE A 32 15.05 -8.34 5.94
C ILE A 32 14.34 -7.71 7.12
N ALA A 33 15.08 -7.30 8.15
CA ALA A 33 14.55 -6.48 9.23
C ALA A 33 14.78 -5.01 8.93
N PHE A 34 13.73 -4.19 8.98
CA PHE A 34 13.88 -2.74 8.88
C PHE A 34 13.05 -2.02 9.95
N THR A 35 13.52 -0.83 10.34
CA THR A 35 12.81 0.05 11.27
C THR A 35 12.03 1.10 10.45
N PRO A 36 10.70 1.16 10.58
CA PRO A 36 9.87 2.07 9.83
C PRO A 36 10.03 3.51 10.29
N VAL A 37 9.82 4.43 9.35
CA VAL A 37 9.72 5.87 9.62
C VAL A 37 8.24 6.22 9.73
N GLU A 38 7.83 6.82 10.85
CA GLU A 38 6.44 7.25 11.02
C GLU A 38 6.09 8.37 10.05
N SER A 39 4.90 8.28 9.47
CA SER A 39 4.34 9.28 8.58
C SER A 39 2.86 9.51 8.85
N ASP A 40 2.37 10.70 8.51
CA ASP A 40 0.98 11.09 8.77
C ASP A 40 0.00 10.20 7.98
N PRO A 41 -1.15 9.83 8.57
CA PRO A 41 -2.20 9.10 7.88
C PRO A 41 -2.68 9.78 6.59
N VAL A 42 -3.12 8.97 5.62
CA VAL A 42 -3.76 9.50 4.41
C VAL A 42 -5.18 9.91 4.78
N GLU A 43 -5.49 11.20 4.66
CA GLU A 43 -6.84 11.72 4.87
C GLU A 43 -7.58 11.82 3.54
N ILE A 44 -8.77 11.19 3.48
CA ILE A 44 -9.68 11.31 2.34
C ILE A 44 -10.81 12.27 2.74
N GLY A 45 -10.84 13.42 2.07
CA GLY A 45 -11.87 14.45 2.28
C GLY A 45 -13.25 13.98 1.81
N LYS A 46 -14.32 14.55 2.37
CA LYS A 46 -15.72 14.16 2.06
C LYS A 46 -16.05 14.28 0.56
N ASP A 47 -15.62 15.36 -0.10
CA ASP A 47 -15.91 15.59 -1.52
C ASP A 47 -15.03 14.77 -2.46
N GLU A 48 -13.80 14.50 -2.06
CA GLU A 48 -12.91 13.58 -2.77
C GLU A 48 -13.46 12.15 -2.70
N PHE A 49 -13.90 11.73 -1.51
CA PHE A 49 -14.56 10.45 -1.31
C PHE A 49 -15.82 10.27 -2.17
N LYS A 50 -16.74 11.25 -2.18
CA LYS A 50 -17.95 11.19 -3.01
C LYS A 50 -17.64 11.02 -4.49
N ARG A 51 -16.66 11.79 -5.01
CA ARG A 51 -16.22 11.68 -6.41
C ARG A 51 -15.60 10.32 -6.71
N ALA A 52 -14.78 9.80 -5.80
CA ALA A 52 -14.17 8.48 -5.95
C ALA A 52 -15.22 7.36 -6.00
N VAL A 53 -16.23 7.39 -5.10
CA VAL A 53 -17.32 6.42 -5.11
C VAL A 53 -18.12 6.50 -6.41
N ALA A 54 -18.49 7.71 -6.85
CA ALA A 54 -19.21 7.90 -8.12
C ALA A 54 -18.41 7.33 -9.31
N GLN A 55 -17.10 7.62 -9.38
CA GLN A 55 -16.24 7.10 -10.45
C GLN A 55 -16.13 5.57 -10.42
N LEU A 56 -15.96 4.96 -9.24
CA LEU A 56 -15.87 3.51 -9.11
C LEU A 56 -17.18 2.81 -9.51
N VAL A 57 -18.34 3.42 -9.22
CA VAL A 57 -19.65 2.91 -9.65
C VAL A 57 -19.82 3.02 -11.17
N LEU A 58 -19.34 4.11 -11.79
CA LEU A 58 -19.35 4.27 -13.25
C LEU A 58 -18.46 3.23 -13.94
N ASP A 59 -17.22 3.07 -13.48
CA ASP A 59 -16.26 2.11 -14.03
C ASP A 59 -16.80 0.67 -13.93
N MET A 60 -17.45 0.32 -12.82
CA MET A 60 -18.09 -0.99 -12.64
C MET A 60 -19.19 -1.26 -13.68
N ARG A 61 -20.03 -0.27 -13.99
CA ARG A 61 -21.07 -0.42 -15.02
C ARG A 61 -20.48 -0.61 -16.41
N LEU A 62 -19.40 0.10 -16.72
CA LEU A 62 -18.70 -0.04 -17.98
C LEU A 62 -18.09 -1.45 -18.10
N ASP A 63 -17.41 -1.94 -17.06
CA ASP A 63 -16.82 -3.29 -17.05
C ASP A 63 -17.87 -4.40 -17.21
N VAL A 64 -19.05 -4.27 -16.58
CA VAL A 64 -20.17 -5.21 -16.79
C VAL A 64 -20.71 -5.10 -18.22
N ALA A 65 -20.93 -3.89 -18.74
CA ALA A 65 -21.47 -3.69 -20.08
C ALA A 65 -20.53 -4.18 -21.20
N PHE A 66 -19.20 -4.05 -21.02
CA PHE A 66 -18.21 -4.47 -22.02
C PHE A 66 -17.73 -5.92 -21.82
N GLY A 67 -17.65 -6.42 -20.58
CA GLY A 67 -17.36 -7.83 -20.31
C GLY A 67 -18.47 -8.77 -20.80
N GLU A 68 -19.70 -8.25 -20.85
CA GLU A 68 -20.84 -8.91 -21.46
C GLU A 68 -20.70 -9.11 -22.99
N VAL A 69 -19.95 -8.25 -23.69
CA VAL A 69 -19.75 -8.35 -25.14
C VAL A 69 -18.61 -9.32 -25.48
N GLU A 70 -17.67 -9.56 -24.57
CA GLU A 70 -16.56 -10.51 -24.78
C GLU A 70 -16.91 -11.97 -24.42
N GLU A 71 -17.94 -12.23 -23.61
CA GLU A 71 -18.42 -13.58 -23.27
C GLU A 71 -19.76 -13.94 -23.94
N ASP A 72 -19.88 -13.76 -25.26
CA ASP A 72 -20.89 -14.49 -26.03
C ASP A 72 -20.40 -15.91 -26.34
N GLY A 73 -20.50 -16.74 -25.30
CA GLY A 73 -20.08 -18.14 -25.30
C GLY A 73 -20.76 -18.92 -24.17
N ARG A 74 -22.09 -18.81 -24.09
CA ARG A 74 -23.05 -19.48 -23.16
C ARG A 74 -23.35 -18.72 -21.86
N ARG A 75 -24.36 -17.85 -21.91
CA ARG A 75 -25.05 -17.33 -20.73
C ARG A 75 -26.19 -18.24 -20.29
N SER A 76 -26.15 -18.66 -19.02
CA SER A 76 -27.38 -18.88 -18.23
C SER A 76 -27.91 -17.51 -17.82
N LEU A 77 -29.11 -17.19 -18.26
CA LEU A 77 -29.89 -16.03 -17.85
C LEU A 77 -30.62 -16.37 -16.55
N LEU A 78 -30.45 -15.56 -15.51
CA LEU A 78 -31.44 -15.41 -14.44
C LEU A 78 -31.75 -13.92 -14.28
N ALA A 79 -32.88 -13.53 -14.86
CA ALA A 79 -33.51 -12.23 -14.71
C ALA A 79 -34.92 -12.42 -14.11
N SER A 80 -35.24 -11.63 -13.10
CA SER A 80 -36.59 -11.15 -12.74
C SER A 80 -36.41 -10.06 -11.66
N SER A 81 -37.17 -8.96 -11.58
CA SER A 81 -38.57 -8.72 -11.95
C SER A 81 -38.91 -7.21 -12.08
N GLU A 82 -40.02 -6.92 -12.77
CA GLU A 82 -40.84 -5.68 -12.84
C GLU A 82 -41.43 -5.30 -11.44
N GLY A 83 -42.05 -4.14 -11.12
CA GLY A 83 -42.60 -2.96 -11.83
C GLY A 83 -43.24 -1.94 -10.83
N PHE A 84 -43.67 -0.77 -11.32
CA PHE A 84 -44.10 0.47 -10.61
C PHE A 84 -45.58 0.52 -10.13
N VAL A 85 -45.87 1.21 -8.99
CA VAL A 85 -47.06 2.12 -8.81
C VAL A 85 -46.93 3.13 -7.63
N ASP A 86 -47.63 4.26 -7.73
CA ASP A 86 -47.54 5.53 -6.97
C ASP A 86 -48.67 5.73 -5.91
N GLY A 87 -48.45 6.55 -4.86
CA GLY A 87 -49.54 7.34 -4.22
C GLY A 87 -49.65 7.51 -2.67
N ALA A 88 -49.24 8.70 -2.19
CA ALA A 88 -49.90 9.63 -1.23
C ALA A 88 -49.93 9.45 0.34
N GLN A 89 -49.18 10.36 1.00
CA GLN A 89 -49.48 11.33 2.10
C GLN A 89 -49.96 10.91 3.53
N GLY A 90 -49.06 11.10 4.51
CA GLY A 90 -49.18 12.14 5.56
C GLY A 90 -49.63 11.78 7.00
N ARG A 91 -48.69 11.65 7.96
CA ARG A 91 -48.62 12.37 9.26
C ARG A 91 -47.57 11.80 10.26
N SER A 92 -46.96 12.73 11.01
CA SER A 92 -46.12 12.61 12.24
C SER A 92 -44.79 11.82 12.18
N ALA A 93 -43.71 12.49 12.58
CA ALA A 93 -42.31 12.09 12.40
C ALA A 93 -41.92 10.76 13.09
N PRO A 94 -41.48 9.74 12.32
CA PRO A 94 -41.01 8.47 12.87
C PRO A 94 -39.49 8.45 13.10
N SER A 95 -39.05 7.51 13.94
CA SER A 95 -37.65 7.27 14.29
C SER A 95 -36.79 6.89 13.07
N ALA A 96 -35.47 7.07 13.14
CA ALA A 96 -34.56 6.88 12.00
C ALA A 96 -34.60 5.47 11.36
N TYR A 97 -35.05 4.45 12.09
CA TYR A 97 -35.16 3.07 11.62
C TYR A 97 -36.47 2.81 10.85
N GLU A 98 -37.58 3.42 11.26
CA GLU A 98 -38.85 3.38 10.50
C GLU A 98 -38.68 4.02 9.11
N ARG A 99 -37.82 5.04 8.98
CA ARG A 99 -37.45 5.63 7.67
C ARG A 99 -36.71 4.67 6.73
N ILE A 100 -36.02 3.67 7.26
CA ILE A 100 -35.28 2.68 6.47
C ILE A 100 -36.24 1.60 5.96
N CYS A 101 -37.15 1.11 6.81
CA CYS A 101 -38.18 0.15 6.40
C CYS A 101 -39.24 0.76 5.47
N GLN A 102 -39.57 2.05 5.60
CA GLN A 102 -40.56 2.73 4.75
C GLN A 102 -40.06 3.08 3.34
N ARG A 103 -38.75 3.02 3.07
CA ARG A 103 -38.16 3.29 1.75
C ARG A 103 -37.96 2.03 0.89
N GLN A 104 -38.39 0.87 1.36
CA GLN A 104 -38.37 -0.39 0.60
C GLN A 104 -39.79 -0.72 0.14
N ASP A 105 -39.90 -1.43 -0.99
CA ASP A 105 -41.16 -1.69 -1.71
C ASP A 105 -42.22 -2.44 -0.88
N GLU A 106 -41.87 -3.02 0.27
CA GLU A 106 -42.77 -3.82 1.12
C GLU A 106 -42.65 -3.44 2.63
N PRO A 107 -43.30 -2.35 3.08
CA PRO A 107 -43.23 -1.85 4.46
C PRO A 107 -43.74 -2.86 5.50
N HIS A 108 -44.70 -3.70 5.11
CA HIS A 108 -45.32 -4.69 5.99
C HIS A 108 -44.45 -5.93 6.21
N SER A 109 -43.54 -6.25 5.29
CA SER A 109 -42.61 -7.38 5.43
C SER A 109 -41.49 -7.07 6.45
N CYS A 110 -40.96 -5.83 6.43
CA CYS A 110 -39.96 -5.34 7.40
C CYS A 110 -40.51 -5.29 8.84
N LEU A 111 -41.78 -4.89 9.00
CA LEU A 111 -42.48 -4.84 10.29
C LEU A 111 -43.01 -6.20 10.74
N SER A 112 -43.36 -7.11 9.81
CA SER A 112 -43.76 -8.49 10.12
C SER A 112 -42.62 -9.32 10.73
N MET A 113 -41.37 -9.09 10.30
CA MET A 113 -40.18 -9.67 10.95
C MET A 113 -40.01 -9.24 12.42
N LEU A 114 -40.60 -8.11 12.85
CA LEU A 114 -40.58 -7.65 14.24
C LEU A 114 -41.68 -8.28 15.11
N ALA A 115 -42.78 -8.77 14.52
CA ALA A 115 -43.83 -9.48 15.24
C ALA A 115 -43.41 -10.93 15.61
N GLY A 116 -42.38 -11.46 14.94
CA GLY A 116 -41.84 -12.81 15.11
C GLY A 116 -40.50 -12.88 15.86
N GLY A 117 -40.25 -11.99 16.82
CA GLY A 117 -39.03 -12.00 17.64
C GLY A 117 -37.73 -11.70 16.87
N PHE A 118 -36.62 -11.52 17.60
CA PHE A 118 -35.30 -11.24 17.03
C PHE A 118 -34.70 -12.51 16.37
N SER A 119 -35.23 -12.91 15.22
CA SER A 119 -34.91 -14.16 14.51
C SER A 119 -33.79 -14.03 13.46
N LEU A 120 -32.89 -13.05 13.62
CA LEU A 120 -31.70 -12.94 12.78
C LEU A 120 -30.69 -14.02 13.16
N GLY A 121 -30.07 -14.69 12.19
CA GLY A 121 -28.94 -15.57 12.41
C GLY A 121 -27.64 -14.78 12.69
N PRO A 122 -26.55 -15.46 13.07
CA PRO A 122 -25.30 -14.79 13.45
C PRO A 122 -24.68 -13.94 12.32
N SER A 123 -24.84 -14.35 11.06
CA SER A 123 -24.39 -13.61 9.89
C SER A 123 -25.18 -12.32 9.68
N GLU A 124 -26.50 -12.39 9.79
CA GLU A 124 -27.39 -11.25 9.57
C GLU A 124 -27.24 -10.22 10.68
N ARG A 125 -27.10 -10.66 11.94
CA ARG A 125 -26.81 -9.79 13.09
C ARG A 125 -25.53 -8.99 12.88
N ARG A 126 -24.46 -9.66 12.44
CA ARG A 126 -23.18 -9.02 12.13
C ARG A 126 -23.28 -8.03 11.00
N MET A 127 -23.94 -8.40 9.90
CA MET A 127 -24.14 -7.52 8.75
C MET A 127 -24.90 -6.25 9.16
N LEU A 128 -25.93 -6.39 9.99
CA LEU A 128 -26.71 -5.26 10.47
C LEU A 128 -25.90 -4.35 11.41
N ALA A 129 -25.08 -4.92 12.30
CA ALA A 129 -24.15 -4.13 13.11
C ALA A 129 -23.14 -3.35 12.24
N LEU A 130 -22.61 -3.96 11.18
CA LEU A 130 -21.72 -3.28 10.22
C LEU A 130 -22.44 -2.18 9.43
N TYR A 131 -23.72 -2.39 9.10
CA TYR A 131 -24.53 -1.39 8.40
C TYR A 131 -24.69 -0.10 9.24
N PHE A 132 -24.84 -0.25 10.56
CA PHE A 132 -24.84 0.87 11.52
C PHE A 132 -23.45 1.48 11.70
N ALA A 133 -22.39 0.67 11.69
CA ALA A 133 -21.02 1.17 11.83
C ALA A 133 -20.58 2.12 10.69
N LEU A 134 -21.17 1.97 9.51
CA LEU A 134 -20.83 2.74 8.31
C LEU A 134 -21.86 3.83 8.00
N ASP A 135 -22.82 4.11 8.86
CA ASP A 135 -23.95 5.01 8.53
C ASP A 135 -23.51 6.44 8.14
N THR A 136 -22.57 7.02 8.87
CA THR A 136 -22.06 8.39 8.64
C THR A 136 -21.34 8.54 7.30
N VAL A 137 -20.73 7.47 6.79
CA VAL A 137 -19.95 7.54 5.55
C VAL A 137 -20.82 7.77 4.33
N TRP A 138 -22.09 7.34 4.37
CA TRP A 138 -23.01 7.43 3.24
C TRP A 138 -23.64 8.82 3.07
N GLU A 139 -23.43 9.74 4.01
CA GLU A 139 -23.97 11.09 3.95
C GLU A 139 -23.53 11.85 2.68
N GLY A 140 -24.49 12.07 1.79
CA GLY A 140 -24.29 12.76 0.51
C GLY A 140 -23.59 11.91 -0.57
N VAL A 141 -23.27 10.64 -0.31
CA VAL A 141 -22.94 9.67 -1.37
C VAL A 141 -24.20 9.28 -2.10
N GLU A 142 -25.31 9.08 -1.38
CA GLU A 142 -26.60 8.66 -1.95
C GLU A 142 -27.06 9.61 -3.08
N ASP A 143 -26.90 10.92 -2.90
CA ASP A 143 -27.22 11.92 -3.92
C ASP A 143 -26.26 11.88 -5.11
N ALA A 144 -24.98 11.60 -4.87
CA ALA A 144 -23.96 11.55 -5.92
C ALA A 144 -24.14 10.35 -6.85
N ILE A 145 -24.77 9.25 -6.40
CA ILE A 145 -24.91 8.00 -7.15
C ILE A 145 -26.34 7.66 -7.57
N ARG A 146 -27.31 8.48 -7.17
CA ARG A 146 -28.75 8.21 -7.34
C ARG A 146 -29.15 7.86 -8.77
N ASP A 147 -28.57 8.54 -9.75
CA ASP A 147 -28.87 8.36 -11.17
C ASP A 147 -28.10 7.17 -11.80
N MET A 148 -27.16 6.59 -11.06
CA MET A 148 -26.29 5.51 -11.52
C MET A 148 -26.68 4.15 -10.95
N VAL A 149 -27.04 4.07 -9.67
CA VAL A 149 -27.36 2.82 -8.98
C VAL A 149 -28.31 3.08 -7.81
N ASN A 150 -29.13 2.09 -7.45
CA ASN A 150 -29.93 2.17 -6.22
C ASN A 150 -28.99 2.34 -4.99
N PRO A 151 -29.06 3.47 -4.26
CA PRO A 151 -28.14 3.74 -3.17
C PRO A 151 -28.24 2.73 -2.02
N ALA A 152 -29.44 2.23 -1.73
CA ALA A 152 -29.66 1.24 -0.69
C ALA A 152 -29.04 -0.11 -1.06
N ALA A 153 -29.17 -0.52 -2.33
CA ALA A 153 -28.56 -1.74 -2.85
C ALA A 153 -27.03 -1.66 -2.84
N LEU A 154 -26.45 -0.53 -3.28
CA LEU A 154 -25.00 -0.33 -3.22
C LEU A 154 -24.49 -0.37 -1.77
N ARG A 155 -25.19 0.31 -0.85
CA ARG A 155 -24.83 0.32 0.56
C ARG A 155 -24.84 -1.08 1.16
N ALA A 156 -25.87 -1.88 0.88
CA ALA A 156 -25.95 -3.28 1.34
C ALA A 156 -24.83 -4.15 0.75
N MET A 157 -24.54 -4.01 -0.55
CA MET A 157 -23.45 -4.69 -1.24
C MET A 157 -22.10 -4.36 -0.59
N VAL A 158 -21.76 -3.08 -0.46
CA VAL A 158 -20.48 -2.63 0.11
C VAL A 158 -20.35 -3.04 1.57
N THR A 159 -21.41 -2.94 2.37
CA THR A 159 -21.41 -3.41 3.77
C THR A 159 -21.11 -4.90 3.85
N SER A 160 -21.69 -5.70 2.96
CA SER A 160 -21.44 -7.15 2.88
C SER A 160 -20.00 -7.44 2.49
N MET A 161 -19.46 -6.73 1.49
CA MET A 161 -18.06 -6.86 1.07
C MET A 161 -17.08 -6.50 2.18
N ILE A 162 -17.33 -5.40 2.89
CA ILE A 162 -16.51 -5.01 4.05
C ILE A 162 -16.60 -6.08 5.14
N GLY A 163 -17.79 -6.63 5.41
CA GLY A 163 -17.94 -7.72 6.37
C GLY A 163 -17.11 -8.95 6.01
N VAL A 164 -17.15 -9.37 4.74
CA VAL A 164 -16.33 -10.48 4.24
C VAL A 164 -14.83 -10.16 4.33
N ALA A 165 -14.43 -8.95 3.92
CA ALA A 165 -13.03 -8.51 3.99
C ALA A 165 -12.48 -8.47 5.41
N LEU A 166 -13.27 -7.95 6.37
CA LEU A 166 -12.88 -7.88 7.77
C LEU A 166 -12.79 -9.28 8.41
N VAL A 167 -13.68 -10.20 8.03
CA VAL A 167 -13.56 -11.62 8.41
C VAL A 167 -12.25 -12.22 7.90
N MET A 168 -11.90 -11.95 6.64
CA MET A 168 -10.62 -12.41 6.07
C MET A 168 -9.41 -11.79 6.77
N LEU A 169 -9.53 -10.55 7.26
CA LEU A 169 -8.48 -9.85 7.98
C LEU A 169 -8.21 -10.45 9.36
N VAL A 170 -9.24 -10.90 10.08
CA VAL A 170 -9.09 -11.47 11.44
C VAL A 170 -9.00 -13.00 11.49
N ALA A 171 -9.49 -13.69 10.46
CA ALA A 171 -9.49 -15.16 10.36
C ALA A 171 -9.02 -15.61 8.96
N PRO A 172 -7.69 -15.58 8.69
CA PRO A 172 -7.14 -15.93 7.39
C PRO A 172 -7.13 -17.46 7.14
N GLU A 173 -8.25 -18.01 6.65
CA GLU A 173 -8.40 -19.38 6.12
C GLU A 173 -8.75 -19.32 4.59
N PRO A 174 -8.53 -20.38 3.78
CA PRO A 174 -7.64 -20.35 2.59
C PRO A 174 -8.23 -19.85 1.26
N ILE A 175 -9.43 -19.27 1.20
CA ILE A 175 -10.15 -19.19 -0.09
C ILE A 175 -9.77 -17.96 -0.95
N THR A 176 -9.27 -16.86 -0.37
CA THR A 176 -8.82 -15.68 -1.15
C THR A 176 -7.60 -14.99 -0.53
N LYS A 177 -6.48 -15.71 -0.45
CA LYS A 177 -5.21 -15.15 0.08
C LYS A 177 -4.88 -13.80 -0.57
N VAL A 178 -4.99 -13.68 -1.89
CA VAL A 178 -4.51 -12.48 -2.61
C VAL A 178 -5.35 -11.23 -2.35
N ILE A 179 -6.69 -11.32 -2.38
CA ILE A 179 -7.56 -10.14 -2.17
C ILE A 179 -7.48 -9.68 -0.72
N ALA A 180 -7.50 -10.61 0.24
CA ALA A 180 -7.35 -10.30 1.65
C ALA A 180 -6.00 -9.62 1.95
N ILE A 181 -4.92 -10.09 1.33
CA ILE A 181 -3.59 -9.48 1.44
C ILE A 181 -3.58 -8.08 0.82
N ALA A 182 -4.11 -7.91 -0.39
CA ALA A 182 -4.16 -6.62 -1.07
C ALA A 182 -4.98 -5.58 -0.27
N LEU A 183 -6.10 -6.02 0.31
CA LEU A 183 -6.94 -5.21 1.18
C LEU A 183 -6.19 -4.83 2.46
N THR A 184 -5.55 -5.79 3.13
CA THR A 184 -4.77 -5.54 4.35
C THR A 184 -3.59 -4.59 4.05
N ALA A 185 -2.89 -4.79 2.95
CA ALA A 185 -1.80 -3.92 2.49
C ALA A 185 -2.29 -2.49 2.24
N SER A 186 -3.47 -2.35 1.61
CA SER A 186 -4.10 -1.06 1.37
C SER A 186 -4.48 -0.38 2.68
N LEU A 187 -5.13 -1.09 3.62
CA LEU A 187 -5.48 -0.51 4.91
C LEU A 187 -4.24 -0.06 5.70
N ILE A 188 -3.15 -0.82 5.68
CA ILE A 188 -1.88 -0.43 6.32
C ILE A 188 -1.30 0.80 5.62
N ALA A 189 -1.33 0.86 4.29
CA ALA A 189 -0.82 2.00 3.52
C ALA A 189 -1.58 3.31 3.80
N TYR A 190 -2.91 3.24 3.93
CA TYR A 190 -3.75 4.41 4.15
C TYR A 190 -3.84 4.82 5.63
N LEU A 191 -4.00 3.86 6.54
CA LEU A 191 -4.28 4.11 7.95
C LEU A 191 -3.04 3.92 8.85
N GLY A 192 -2.13 3.02 8.48
CA GLY A 192 -0.99 2.61 9.31
C GLY A 192 -1.27 1.34 10.12
N THR A 193 -0.21 0.71 10.62
CA THR A 193 -0.28 -0.59 11.30
C THR A 193 -1.07 -0.56 12.62
N GLY A 194 -0.89 0.51 13.42
CA GLY A 194 -1.61 0.70 14.69
C GLY A 194 -3.13 0.79 14.52
N PRO A 195 -3.64 1.70 13.66
CA PRO A 195 -5.07 1.77 13.36
C PRO A 195 -5.63 0.47 12.79
N VAL A 196 -4.90 -0.24 11.93
CA VAL A 196 -5.34 -1.55 11.41
C VAL A 196 -5.43 -2.61 12.51
N TRP A 197 -4.48 -2.63 13.45
CA TRP A 197 -4.56 -3.51 14.61
C TRP A 197 -5.79 -3.22 15.47
N ASN A 198 -6.03 -1.93 15.77
CA ASN A 198 -7.20 -1.50 16.54
C ASN A 198 -8.52 -1.81 15.82
N LEU A 199 -8.55 -1.67 14.50
CA LEU A 199 -9.67 -2.07 13.64
C LEU A 199 -9.96 -3.57 13.77
N GLY A 200 -8.93 -4.42 13.70
CA GLY A 200 -9.08 -5.87 13.86
C GLY A 200 -9.64 -6.24 15.24
N GLN A 201 -9.11 -5.65 16.32
CA GLN A 201 -9.61 -5.87 17.68
C GLN A 201 -11.05 -5.37 17.86
N GLY A 202 -11.36 -4.19 17.31
CA GLY A 202 -12.71 -3.65 17.30
C GLY A 202 -13.69 -4.54 16.54
N PHE A 203 -13.24 -5.15 15.43
CA PHE A 203 -14.07 -6.04 14.64
C PHE A 203 -14.32 -7.37 15.37
N LEU A 204 -13.30 -7.99 15.98
CA LEU A 204 -13.49 -9.18 16.82
C LEU A 204 -14.50 -8.93 17.94
N ARG A 205 -14.43 -7.76 18.59
CA ARG A 205 -15.42 -7.35 19.58
C ARG A 205 -16.83 -7.19 18.98
N LEU A 206 -16.95 -6.61 17.79
CA LEU A 206 -18.24 -6.55 17.08
C LEU A 206 -18.78 -7.94 16.73
N LEU A 207 -17.92 -8.90 16.39
CA LEU A 207 -18.31 -10.29 16.14
C LEU A 207 -18.95 -10.93 17.37
N ASP A 208 -18.32 -10.77 18.54
CA ASP A 208 -18.83 -11.30 19.80
C ASP A 208 -20.12 -10.58 20.24
N GLU A 209 -20.11 -9.24 20.25
CA GLU A 209 -21.27 -8.45 20.68
C GLU A 209 -22.50 -8.65 19.76
N SER A 210 -22.29 -8.83 18.45
CA SER A 210 -23.40 -9.10 17.50
C SER A 210 -23.93 -10.52 17.59
N ARG A 211 -23.07 -11.49 17.93
CA ARG A 211 -23.48 -12.88 18.18
C ARG A 211 -24.43 -12.95 19.39
N ASP A 212 -24.07 -12.28 20.47
CA ASP A 212 -24.77 -12.34 21.76
C ASP A 212 -25.91 -11.31 21.89
N ALA A 213 -26.14 -10.49 20.86
CA ALA A 213 -27.21 -9.49 20.85
C ALA A 213 -28.59 -10.11 21.04
N VAL A 214 -29.40 -9.49 21.90
CA VAL A 214 -30.78 -9.91 22.18
C VAL A 214 -31.81 -9.06 21.43
N GLY A 215 -31.38 -7.93 20.85
CA GLY A 215 -32.24 -7.09 20.02
C GLY A 215 -31.49 -6.09 19.14
N PHE A 216 -32.26 -5.36 18.32
CA PHE A 216 -31.74 -4.38 17.37
C PHE A 216 -30.94 -3.25 18.03
N ALA A 217 -31.36 -2.78 19.21
CA ALA A 217 -30.65 -1.75 19.95
C ALA A 217 -29.25 -2.20 20.42
N ASP A 218 -29.02 -3.50 20.59
CA ASP A 218 -27.67 -4.02 20.90
C ASP A 218 -26.78 -3.97 19.67
N LEU A 219 -27.32 -4.36 18.50
CA LEU A 219 -26.60 -4.33 17.23
C LEU A 219 -26.26 -2.90 16.80
N GLU A 220 -27.18 -1.95 16.96
CA GLU A 220 -26.93 -0.53 16.69
C GLU A 220 -25.81 0.00 17.58
N ARG A 221 -25.89 -0.26 18.90
CA ARG A 221 -24.83 0.15 19.84
C ARG A 221 -23.48 -0.49 19.54
N ALA A 222 -23.46 -1.78 19.18
CA ALA A 222 -22.23 -2.47 18.78
C ALA A 222 -21.65 -1.89 17.48
N GLY A 223 -22.53 -1.66 16.50
CA GLY A 223 -22.19 -1.01 15.23
C GLY A 223 -21.58 0.37 15.42
N HIS A 224 -22.26 1.27 16.15
CA HIS A 224 -21.73 2.62 16.41
C HIS A 224 -20.44 2.62 17.24
N ARG A 225 -20.27 1.67 18.17
CA ARG A 225 -18.98 1.49 18.88
C ARG A 225 -17.86 1.16 17.89
N PHE A 226 -18.11 0.23 16.96
CA PHE A 226 -17.14 -0.11 15.93
C PHE A 226 -16.91 1.06 14.95
N GLY A 227 -17.96 1.78 14.55
CA GLY A 227 -17.86 2.99 13.73
C GLY A 227 -16.98 4.07 14.36
N LYS A 228 -17.00 4.22 15.69
CA LYS A 228 -16.07 5.11 16.43
C LYS A 228 -14.62 4.65 16.36
N VAL A 229 -14.36 3.34 16.28
CA VAL A 229 -13.00 2.80 16.07
C VAL A 229 -12.50 3.06 14.65
N LEU A 230 -13.38 2.92 13.65
CA LEU A 230 -13.06 3.30 12.26
C LEU A 230 -12.76 4.80 12.14
N GLY A 231 -13.62 5.61 12.74
CA GLY A 231 -13.68 7.04 12.47
C GLY A 231 -14.10 7.34 11.01
N ASP A 232 -14.36 8.60 10.74
CA ASP A 232 -14.80 9.07 9.42
C ASP A 232 -13.82 8.70 8.30
N ASN A 233 -12.52 8.91 8.54
CA ASN A 233 -11.49 8.61 7.54
C ASN A 233 -11.34 7.10 7.30
N GLY A 234 -11.32 6.30 8.36
CA GLY A 234 -11.23 4.85 8.25
C GLY A 234 -12.42 4.24 7.51
N ALA A 235 -13.63 4.76 7.74
CA ALA A 235 -14.82 4.36 7.00
C ALA A 235 -14.74 4.68 5.50
N ARG A 236 -14.26 5.88 5.13
CA ARG A 236 -14.07 6.27 3.72
C ARG A 236 -13.05 5.38 3.02
N VAL A 237 -11.91 5.13 3.67
CA VAL A 237 -10.86 4.24 3.17
C VAL A 237 -11.41 2.82 2.98
N LEU A 238 -12.12 2.27 3.97
CA LEU A 238 -12.71 0.92 3.88
C LEU A 238 -13.70 0.80 2.71
N VAL A 239 -14.57 1.79 2.52
CA VAL A 239 -15.54 1.80 1.40
C VAL A 239 -14.82 1.87 0.05
N ILE A 240 -13.84 2.76 -0.10
CA ILE A 240 -13.07 2.88 -1.36
C ILE A 240 -12.32 1.58 -1.65
N VAL A 241 -11.58 1.04 -0.67
CA VAL A 241 -10.79 -0.19 -0.84
C VAL A 241 -11.71 -1.37 -1.19
N ALA A 242 -12.87 -1.49 -0.53
CA ALA A 242 -13.86 -2.52 -0.84
C ALA A 242 -14.40 -2.38 -2.28
N LEU A 243 -14.78 -1.17 -2.69
CA LEU A 243 -15.29 -0.91 -4.04
C LEU A 243 -14.23 -1.15 -5.12
N SER A 244 -12.98 -0.76 -4.89
CA SER A 244 -11.88 -1.04 -5.82
C SER A 244 -11.59 -2.54 -5.93
N ALA A 245 -11.90 -3.33 -4.91
CA ALA A 245 -11.74 -4.78 -4.93
C ALA A 245 -12.86 -5.51 -5.69
N LEU A 246 -13.90 -4.79 -6.09
CA LEU A 246 -15.00 -5.35 -6.86
C LEU A 246 -14.53 -5.70 -8.28
N GLY A 247 -14.66 -6.97 -8.68
CA GLY A 247 -14.02 -7.51 -9.89
C GLY A 247 -12.70 -8.25 -9.62
N GLY A 248 -12.32 -8.39 -8.34
CA GLY A 248 -11.22 -9.25 -7.91
C GLY A 248 -9.84 -8.68 -8.19
N LYS A 249 -8.86 -9.57 -8.40
CA LYS A 249 -7.43 -9.20 -8.52
C LYS A 249 -7.15 -8.18 -9.64
N ARG A 250 -7.79 -8.35 -10.80
CA ARG A 250 -7.57 -7.46 -11.96
C ARG A 250 -8.09 -6.04 -11.68
N ALA A 251 -9.29 -5.96 -11.10
CA ALA A 251 -9.87 -4.69 -10.68
C ALA A 251 -9.02 -4.01 -9.59
N MET A 252 -8.51 -4.75 -8.61
CA MET A 252 -7.57 -4.19 -7.63
C MET A 252 -6.34 -3.56 -8.27
N ALA A 253 -5.74 -4.24 -9.25
CA ALA A 253 -4.55 -3.75 -9.94
C ALA A 253 -4.84 -2.52 -10.81
N SER A 254 -6.02 -2.42 -11.43
CA SER A 254 -6.39 -1.30 -12.32
C SER A 254 -7.01 -0.11 -11.59
N GLN A 255 -7.84 -0.36 -10.58
CA GLN A 255 -8.58 0.66 -9.82
C GLN A 255 -7.80 1.16 -8.60
N GLY A 256 -6.95 0.32 -7.99
CA GLY A 256 -6.18 0.72 -6.82
C GLY A 256 -5.33 1.98 -7.03
N PRO A 257 -4.56 2.10 -8.13
CA PRO A 257 -3.80 3.31 -8.44
C PRO A 257 -4.65 4.58 -8.71
N LYS A 258 -5.95 4.42 -8.99
CA LYS A 258 -6.89 5.54 -9.19
C LYS A 258 -7.52 6.03 -7.89
N MET A 259 -7.31 5.32 -6.78
CA MET A 259 -7.87 5.71 -5.49
C MET A 259 -7.32 7.07 -5.04
N PRO A 260 -8.15 7.93 -4.42
CA PRO A 260 -7.69 9.20 -3.86
C PRO A 260 -6.62 8.96 -2.81
N GLY A 261 -5.56 9.76 -2.82
CA GLY A 261 -4.44 9.61 -1.88
C GLY A 261 -3.49 8.43 -2.17
N PHE A 262 -3.65 7.70 -3.28
CA PHE A 262 -2.82 6.51 -3.59
C PHE A 262 -1.32 6.79 -3.59
N ALA A 263 -0.88 7.93 -4.12
CA ALA A 263 0.55 8.28 -4.14
C ALA A 263 1.12 8.43 -2.71
N GLN A 264 0.36 9.03 -1.80
CA GLN A 264 0.73 9.13 -0.39
C GLN A 264 0.73 7.76 0.25
N ALA A 265 -0.35 6.98 0.09
CA ALA A 265 -0.45 5.62 0.61
C ALA A 265 0.70 4.72 0.12
N ALA A 266 1.06 4.80 -1.16
CA ALA A 266 2.18 4.05 -1.73
C ALA A 266 3.53 4.46 -1.12
N SER A 267 3.74 5.76 -0.89
CA SER A 267 4.93 6.23 -0.19
C SER A 267 4.97 5.74 1.26
N ARG A 268 3.84 5.73 1.97
CA ARG A 268 3.75 5.20 3.34
C ARG A 268 3.97 3.70 3.39
N ALA A 269 3.39 2.94 2.46
CA ALA A 269 3.63 1.51 2.34
C ALA A 269 5.12 1.19 2.17
N GLN A 270 5.86 2.03 1.44
CA GLN A 270 7.30 1.89 1.30
C GLN A 270 8.03 2.23 2.61
N LEU A 271 7.74 3.37 3.23
CA LEU A 271 8.45 3.88 4.41
C LEU A 271 8.13 3.13 5.72
N GLU A 272 6.87 2.75 5.90
CA GLU A 272 6.37 2.08 7.10
C GLU A 272 6.24 0.57 6.94
N GLY A 273 5.93 0.10 5.72
CA GLY A 273 5.67 -1.31 5.43
C GLY A 273 6.80 -2.02 4.68
N GLY A 274 7.70 -1.28 4.04
CA GLY A 274 8.83 -1.83 3.29
C GLY A 274 8.42 -2.61 2.03
N PHE A 275 7.19 -2.42 1.56
CA PHE A 275 6.69 -3.07 0.35
C PHE A 275 6.10 -2.04 -0.62
N GLN A 276 6.05 -2.41 -1.90
CA GLN A 276 5.42 -1.59 -2.92
C GLN A 276 3.92 -1.89 -2.96
N LEU A 277 3.09 -0.86 -2.70
CA LEU A 277 1.63 -1.01 -2.69
C LEU A 277 1.09 -1.55 -4.02
N SER A 278 1.61 -1.06 -5.16
CA SER A 278 1.21 -1.56 -6.48
C SER A 278 1.51 -3.05 -6.68
N ALA A 279 2.62 -3.54 -6.13
CA ALA A 279 2.98 -4.95 -6.18
C ALA A 279 2.05 -5.80 -5.29
N ALA A 280 1.63 -5.27 -4.13
CA ALA A 280 0.61 -5.91 -3.30
C ALA A 280 -0.73 -6.05 -4.04
N LEU A 281 -1.17 -5.00 -4.74
CA LEU A 281 -2.37 -5.02 -5.57
C LEU A 281 -2.25 -5.97 -6.79
N ALA A 282 -1.04 -6.11 -7.34
CA ALA A 282 -0.72 -7.08 -8.39
C ALA A 282 -0.57 -8.52 -7.87
N GLY A 283 -0.72 -8.74 -6.55
CA GLY A 283 -0.66 -10.06 -5.91
C GLY A 283 0.76 -10.62 -5.76
N GLU A 284 1.77 -9.76 -5.69
CA GLU A 284 3.17 -10.15 -5.43
C GLU A 284 3.49 -10.27 -3.92
N VAL A 285 2.55 -9.88 -3.04
CA VAL A 285 2.63 -10.14 -1.60
C VAL A 285 1.85 -11.42 -1.30
N GLN A 286 2.49 -12.39 -0.64
CA GLN A 286 1.92 -13.71 -0.34
C GLN A 286 1.42 -13.86 1.10
N ALA A 287 1.85 -13.02 2.04
CA ALA A 287 1.30 -12.96 3.39
C ALA A 287 1.60 -11.63 4.07
N ILE A 288 0.70 -11.20 4.97
CA ILE A 288 0.92 -10.10 5.91
C ILE A 288 0.41 -10.56 7.27
N SER A 289 1.20 -10.38 8.34
CA SER A 289 0.75 -10.60 9.71
C SER A 289 1.30 -9.54 10.64
N ILE A 290 0.52 -9.20 11.66
CA ILE A 290 0.90 -8.24 12.70
C ILE A 290 0.88 -8.98 14.03
N SER A 291 1.99 -8.95 14.76
CA SER A 291 2.06 -9.52 16.10
C SER A 291 1.51 -8.54 17.15
N SER A 292 1.15 -9.06 18.32
CA SER A 292 0.77 -8.25 19.48
C SER A 292 1.90 -7.33 19.99
N ALA A 293 3.16 -7.63 19.63
CA ALA A 293 4.32 -6.79 19.90
C ALA A 293 4.49 -5.64 18.88
N GLY A 294 3.56 -5.47 17.93
CA GLY A 294 3.64 -4.43 16.89
C GLY A 294 4.63 -4.74 15.77
N VAL A 295 5.14 -5.97 15.70
CA VAL A 295 6.01 -6.44 14.62
C VAL A 295 5.17 -6.82 13.41
N LEU A 296 5.45 -6.20 12.26
CA LEU A 296 4.82 -6.48 10.97
C LEU A 296 5.66 -7.50 10.20
N ASN A 297 5.09 -8.64 9.83
CA ASN A 297 5.74 -9.63 8.97
C ASN A 297 5.06 -9.62 7.61
N VAL A 298 5.85 -9.52 6.55
CA VAL A 298 5.36 -9.52 5.17
C VAL A 298 6.13 -10.57 4.39
N THR A 299 5.42 -11.51 3.77
CA THR A 299 6.01 -12.45 2.80
C THR A 299 5.67 -11.95 1.40
N LEU A 300 6.68 -11.70 0.57
CA LEU A 300 6.51 -11.03 -0.72
C LEU A 300 7.57 -11.45 -1.74
N ALA A 301 7.28 -11.28 -3.03
CA ALA A 301 8.28 -11.46 -4.08
C ALA A 301 9.43 -10.45 -3.89
N PRO A 302 10.69 -10.79 -4.27
CA PRO A 302 11.81 -9.83 -4.20
C PRO A 302 11.54 -8.51 -4.93
N THR A 303 10.78 -8.55 -6.03
CA THR A 303 10.36 -7.37 -6.82
C THR A 303 9.41 -6.46 -6.08
N ALA A 304 8.68 -6.98 -5.09
CA ALA A 304 7.70 -6.23 -4.31
C ALA A 304 8.32 -5.53 -3.10
N VAL A 305 9.57 -5.82 -2.74
CA VAL A 305 10.28 -5.16 -1.64
C VAL A 305 10.55 -3.70 -2.02
N ALA A 306 10.27 -2.79 -1.09
CA ALA A 306 10.60 -1.39 -1.26
C ALA A 306 12.10 -1.17 -1.11
N ALA A 307 12.69 -0.34 -1.96
CA ALA A 307 14.13 -0.04 -1.92
C ALA A 307 14.59 0.44 -0.54
N VAL A 308 13.75 1.19 0.18
CA VAL A 308 14.04 1.70 1.53
C VAL A 308 14.18 0.59 2.58
N ALA A 309 13.54 -0.57 2.38
CA ALA A 309 13.68 -1.69 3.28
C ALA A 309 14.96 -2.51 3.02
N MET A 310 15.58 -2.38 1.85
CA MET A 310 16.76 -3.16 1.47
C MET A 310 18.10 -2.65 2.07
N GLY A 311 18.10 -1.95 3.21
CA GLY A 311 19.35 -1.54 3.85
C GLY A 311 19.29 -1.16 5.32
N ALA A 312 19.64 -2.12 6.21
CA ALA A 312 20.86 -2.11 7.04
C ALA A 312 20.98 -3.42 7.88
N GLY A 313 21.98 -4.25 7.58
CA GLY A 313 22.42 -5.38 8.41
C GLY A 313 23.53 -6.16 7.67
N GLU A 314 24.81 -6.15 8.05
CA GLU A 314 25.52 -5.61 9.23
C GLU A 314 26.69 -4.70 8.82
N GLY A 315 26.98 -3.66 9.61
CA GLY A 315 28.30 -3.01 9.69
C GLY A 315 28.40 -1.56 9.20
N VAL A 316 28.36 -0.64 10.16
CA VAL A 316 28.99 0.70 10.18
C VAL A 316 28.53 1.74 9.13
N GLY A 317 27.67 2.65 9.59
CA GLY A 317 27.57 4.05 9.20
C GLY A 317 27.78 4.45 7.73
N ALA A 318 26.70 4.54 6.96
CA ALA A 318 26.63 5.40 5.77
C ALA A 318 25.17 5.75 5.44
N ALA A 319 24.92 7.03 5.13
CA ALA A 319 23.63 7.61 4.76
C ALA A 319 23.00 6.93 3.51
N PRO A 320 21.68 7.04 3.25
CA PRO A 320 21.05 6.30 2.17
C PRO A 320 21.31 6.92 0.79
N ALA A 321 21.64 6.04 -0.16
CA ALA A 321 21.74 6.29 -1.59
C ALA A 321 20.52 5.67 -2.31
N VAL A 322 19.88 6.48 -3.16
CA VAL A 322 18.64 6.30 -3.95
C VAL A 322 18.83 5.25 -5.07
N GLY A 323 17.87 4.53 -5.68
CA GLY A 323 16.40 4.40 -5.68
C GLY A 323 15.94 3.84 -7.05
N VAL A 324 14.62 3.68 -7.28
CA VAL A 324 14.03 3.62 -8.65
C VAL A 324 12.78 4.48 -8.68
N GLY A 325 12.89 5.64 -9.33
CA GLY A 325 11.86 6.69 -9.39
C GLY A 325 12.45 8.07 -9.74
N GLY A 326 13.11 8.19 -10.89
CA GLY A 326 13.33 9.46 -11.58
C GLY A 326 14.35 10.48 -11.04
N ARG A 327 15.05 10.21 -9.93
CA ARG A 327 16.15 11.08 -9.48
C ARG A 327 17.50 10.36 -9.55
N ILE A 328 18.29 10.73 -10.57
CA ILE A 328 19.73 10.43 -10.63
C ILE A 328 20.37 10.92 -9.33
N GLN A 329 20.96 9.99 -8.57
CA GLN A 329 21.60 10.26 -7.29
C GLN A 329 22.71 11.30 -7.45
N GLY A 330 22.78 12.28 -6.55
CA GLY A 330 23.94 13.15 -6.41
C GLY A 330 23.63 14.61 -6.11
N ASP A 331 24.60 15.49 -6.37
CA ASP A 331 24.52 16.91 -6.03
C ASP A 331 23.31 17.56 -6.76
N PRO A 332 22.44 18.35 -6.08
CA PRO A 332 21.25 18.96 -6.70
C PRO A 332 21.56 19.83 -7.93
N ASP A 333 22.73 20.48 -7.91
CA ASP A 333 23.24 21.36 -8.99
C ASP A 333 24.38 20.71 -9.79
N GLY A 334 24.52 19.39 -9.72
CA GLY A 334 25.57 18.63 -10.42
C GLY A 334 25.18 18.24 -11.84
N ASN A 335 26.16 18.20 -12.74
CA ASN A 335 25.97 17.61 -14.07
C ASN A 335 25.84 16.10 -13.96
N VAL A 336 25.14 15.47 -14.91
CA VAL A 336 25.00 14.01 -14.96
C VAL A 336 26.24 13.39 -15.61
N HIS A 337 26.85 12.42 -14.93
CA HIS A 337 28.00 11.66 -15.39
C HIS A 337 27.71 10.16 -15.35
N HIS A 338 28.32 9.41 -16.27
CA HIS A 338 28.37 7.96 -16.18
C HIS A 338 29.47 7.52 -15.19
N ILE A 339 29.13 6.61 -14.28
CA ILE A 339 30.10 6.00 -13.35
C ILE A 339 31.07 5.13 -14.16
N CYS A 340 30.54 4.27 -15.03
CA CYS A 340 31.24 3.46 -16.03
C CYS A 340 31.08 4.09 -17.41
N THR A 341 32.19 4.49 -18.05
CA THR A 341 32.16 5.28 -19.29
C THR A 341 31.62 4.50 -20.50
N ASP A 342 30.74 5.14 -21.25
CA ASP A 342 30.18 4.70 -22.54
C ASP A 342 30.92 5.28 -23.76
N LYS A 343 31.92 6.16 -23.53
CA LYS A 343 32.54 7.00 -24.57
C LYS A 343 34.04 6.75 -24.78
N ASN A 344 34.61 5.70 -24.17
CA ASN A 344 36.00 5.33 -24.37
C ASN A 344 36.12 3.90 -24.94
N SER A 345 35.73 3.75 -26.21
CA SER A 345 35.77 2.48 -26.94
C SER A 345 37.07 2.20 -27.70
N VAL A 346 37.90 3.22 -27.95
CA VAL A 346 39.08 3.11 -28.84
C VAL A 346 40.39 3.62 -28.22
N SER A 347 40.35 4.65 -27.36
CA SER A 347 41.57 5.36 -26.94
C SER A 347 42.20 4.79 -25.66
N ASP A 348 43.51 4.57 -25.69
CA ASP A 348 44.34 4.17 -24.57
C ASP A 348 44.99 5.34 -23.81
N ALA A 349 44.81 6.58 -24.29
CA ALA A 349 45.44 7.79 -23.75
C ALA A 349 45.18 8.03 -22.25
N ASN A 350 44.07 7.50 -21.72
CA ASN A 350 43.72 7.52 -20.30
C ASN A 350 43.67 6.10 -19.69
N GLY A 351 44.55 5.20 -20.14
CA GLY A 351 44.66 3.81 -19.68
C GLY A 351 43.57 2.86 -20.20
N GLY A 352 42.80 3.28 -21.20
CA GLY A 352 41.70 2.52 -21.80
C GLY A 352 42.14 1.53 -22.89
N PRO A 353 41.21 1.04 -23.73
CA PRO A 353 39.81 1.40 -23.82
C PRO A 353 38.97 0.80 -22.67
N TRP A 354 38.18 1.64 -22.00
CA TRP A 354 37.44 1.25 -20.79
C TRP A 354 36.01 0.79 -21.09
N THR A 355 35.36 1.35 -22.11
CA THR A 355 33.98 1.02 -22.47
C THR A 355 33.78 -0.48 -22.76
N PRO A 356 34.65 -1.16 -23.54
CA PRO A 356 34.48 -2.58 -23.82
C PRO A 356 34.58 -3.45 -22.56
N GLU A 357 35.41 -3.06 -21.58
CA GLU A 357 35.54 -3.79 -20.31
C GLU A 357 34.29 -3.64 -19.43
N PHE A 358 33.73 -2.43 -19.36
CA PHE A 358 32.47 -2.21 -18.64
C PHE A 358 31.29 -2.88 -19.34
N GLU A 359 31.22 -2.88 -20.68
CA GLU A 359 30.17 -3.58 -21.42
C GLU A 359 30.14 -5.08 -21.14
N LYS A 360 31.30 -5.74 -21.04
CA LYS A 360 31.37 -7.16 -20.66
C LYS A 360 30.70 -7.42 -19.31
N LEU A 361 30.93 -6.54 -18.34
CA LEU A 361 30.34 -6.64 -17.00
C LEU A 361 28.83 -6.38 -17.02
N PHE A 362 28.39 -5.32 -17.69
CA PHE A 362 26.97 -4.97 -17.80
C PHE A 362 26.18 -6.03 -18.57
N ASN A 363 26.76 -6.61 -19.62
CA ASN A 363 26.13 -7.70 -20.39
C ASN A 363 25.93 -8.96 -19.54
N ARG A 364 26.87 -9.31 -18.65
CA ARG A 364 26.70 -10.43 -17.69
C ARG A 364 25.54 -10.20 -16.72
N ALA A 365 25.21 -8.94 -16.44
CA ALA A 365 24.07 -8.51 -15.63
C ALA A 365 22.80 -8.27 -16.47
N GLY A 366 22.84 -8.49 -17.79
CA GLY A 366 21.74 -8.16 -18.70
C GLY A 366 21.33 -6.68 -18.61
N MET A 367 22.31 -5.77 -18.50
CA MET A 367 22.16 -4.32 -18.40
C MET A 367 22.90 -3.63 -19.54
N LYS A 368 22.58 -2.36 -19.80
CA LYS A 368 23.29 -1.48 -20.74
C LYS A 368 24.03 -0.37 -19.99
N LEU A 369 25.11 0.17 -20.55
CA LEU A 369 25.82 1.30 -19.92
C LEU A 369 24.95 2.56 -19.80
N SER A 370 23.92 2.71 -20.63
CA SER A 370 22.94 3.80 -20.55
C SER A 370 21.89 3.62 -19.44
N ASP A 371 22.00 2.57 -18.61
CA ASP A 371 21.07 2.33 -17.50
C ASP A 371 21.16 3.46 -16.47
N PRO A 372 20.03 3.96 -15.92
CA PRO A 372 20.03 5.02 -14.93
C PRO A 372 20.87 4.72 -13.68
N SER A 373 21.07 3.44 -13.34
CA SER A 373 21.92 3.00 -12.21
C SER A 373 23.40 3.31 -12.43
N ASN A 374 23.81 3.56 -13.69
CA ASN A 374 25.16 3.97 -14.06
C ASN A 374 25.32 5.50 -14.07
N LEU A 375 24.29 6.27 -13.67
CA LEU A 375 24.32 7.73 -13.68
C LEU A 375 24.46 8.31 -12.28
N VAL A 376 25.25 9.38 -12.17
CA VAL A 376 25.43 10.15 -10.93
C VAL A 376 25.51 11.65 -11.23
N ARG A 377 24.96 12.49 -10.35
CA ARG A 377 25.08 13.96 -10.41
C ARG A 377 26.28 14.43 -9.60
N ILE A 378 27.22 15.09 -10.26
CA ILE A 378 28.46 15.56 -9.62
C ILE A 378 28.63 17.06 -9.86
N ARG A 379 28.73 17.84 -8.79
CA ARG A 379 29.03 19.27 -8.88
C ARG A 379 30.52 19.50 -9.09
N GLY A 380 30.86 20.37 -10.05
CA GLY A 380 32.22 20.90 -10.24
C GLY A 380 33.21 19.96 -10.95
N HIS A 381 32.72 18.91 -11.62
CA HIS A 381 33.56 18.01 -12.42
C HIS A 381 33.31 18.22 -13.93
N LYS A 382 34.38 18.38 -14.70
CA LYS A 382 34.34 18.55 -16.16
C LYS A 382 35.58 17.90 -16.77
N GLY A 383 35.39 16.98 -17.71
CA GLY A 383 36.47 16.28 -18.41
C GLY A 383 36.37 14.75 -18.30
N PRO A 384 37.24 14.01 -19.01
CA PRO A 384 37.31 12.55 -18.91
C PRO A 384 37.87 12.13 -17.55
N HIS A 385 37.44 10.98 -17.05
CA HIS A 385 37.99 10.45 -15.80
C HIS A 385 39.40 9.85 -16.03
N PRO A 386 40.32 9.95 -15.05
CA PRO A 386 41.66 9.40 -15.19
C PRO A 386 41.68 7.86 -15.18
N ALA A 387 42.78 7.27 -15.67
CA ALA A 387 43.01 5.84 -15.67
C ALA A 387 42.85 5.21 -14.27
N GLU A 388 43.32 5.91 -13.24
CA GLU A 388 43.25 5.47 -11.85
C GLU A 388 41.80 5.29 -11.39
N TYR A 389 40.91 6.24 -11.70
CA TYR A 389 39.49 6.14 -11.40
C TYR A 389 38.87 4.91 -12.07
N HIS A 390 39.07 4.76 -13.38
CA HIS A 390 38.49 3.64 -14.13
C HIS A 390 39.02 2.29 -13.63
N GLY A 391 40.31 2.21 -13.30
CA GLY A 391 40.92 1.03 -12.70
C GLY A 391 40.31 0.67 -11.35
N VAL A 392 40.02 1.64 -10.48
CA VAL A 392 39.35 1.39 -9.19
C VAL A 392 37.92 0.88 -9.41
N VAL A 393 37.13 1.55 -10.25
CA VAL A 393 35.75 1.15 -10.56
C VAL A 393 35.71 -0.26 -11.16
N LEU A 394 36.57 -0.55 -12.14
CA LEU A 394 36.61 -1.85 -12.80
C LEU A 394 36.97 -2.97 -11.82
N ARG A 395 37.96 -2.75 -10.93
CA ARG A 395 38.35 -3.75 -9.92
C ARG A 395 37.23 -4.03 -8.93
N ARG A 396 36.55 -2.98 -8.43
CA ARG A 396 35.44 -3.11 -7.47
C ARG A 396 34.28 -3.90 -8.06
N ILE A 397 33.81 -3.50 -9.24
CA ILE A 397 32.71 -4.17 -9.93
C ILE A 397 33.08 -5.61 -10.27
N SER A 398 34.28 -5.83 -10.82
CA SER A 398 34.74 -7.18 -11.15
C SER A 398 34.74 -8.07 -9.91
N SER A 399 35.23 -7.57 -8.77
CA SER A 399 35.31 -8.31 -7.51
C SER A 399 33.94 -8.78 -7.02
N VAL A 400 32.94 -7.89 -6.95
CA VAL A 400 31.59 -8.26 -6.50
C VAL A 400 30.87 -9.17 -7.49
N MET A 401 31.20 -9.07 -8.78
CA MET A 401 30.62 -9.91 -9.82
C MET A 401 31.35 -11.25 -10.01
N ARG A 402 32.40 -11.57 -9.25
CA ARG A 402 33.07 -12.88 -9.33
C ARG A 402 32.22 -14.01 -8.76
N SER A 403 31.38 -13.73 -7.77
CA SER A 403 30.59 -14.72 -7.05
C SER A 403 29.20 -14.96 -7.65
N CYS A 404 28.75 -14.09 -8.57
CA CYS A 404 27.43 -14.24 -9.19
C CYS A 404 27.39 -15.40 -10.19
N ARG A 405 26.31 -16.19 -10.15
CA ARG A 405 26.14 -17.40 -10.98
C ARG A 405 25.01 -17.28 -12.01
N CYS A 406 24.12 -16.30 -11.89
CA CYS A 406 23.05 -16.02 -12.83
C CYS A 406 22.90 -14.50 -13.08
N VAL A 407 22.16 -14.14 -14.14
CA VAL A 407 22.00 -12.75 -14.60
C VAL A 407 21.45 -11.85 -13.50
N GLU A 408 20.47 -12.32 -12.72
CA GLU A 408 19.82 -11.56 -11.65
C GLU A 408 20.79 -11.26 -10.49
N GLN A 409 21.61 -12.24 -10.11
CA GLN A 409 22.66 -12.05 -9.09
C GLN A 409 23.72 -11.08 -9.58
N CYS A 410 24.14 -11.20 -10.84
CA CYS A 410 25.12 -10.30 -11.44
C CYS A 410 24.56 -8.87 -11.54
N ARG A 411 23.26 -8.72 -11.85
CA ARG A 411 22.55 -7.44 -11.85
C ARG A 411 22.52 -6.81 -10.47
N ALA A 412 22.11 -7.56 -9.44
CA ALA A 412 22.07 -7.05 -8.07
C ALA A 412 23.46 -6.63 -7.55
N ALA A 413 24.49 -7.44 -7.82
CA ALA A 413 25.87 -7.13 -7.44
C ALA A 413 26.38 -5.86 -8.16
N LEU A 414 26.11 -5.74 -9.46
CA LEU A 414 26.49 -4.58 -10.26
C LEU A 414 25.80 -3.30 -9.78
N THR A 415 24.46 -3.31 -9.66
CA THR A 415 23.70 -2.13 -9.23
C THR A 415 24.04 -1.72 -7.80
N GLY A 416 24.26 -2.68 -6.90
CA GLY A 416 24.68 -2.41 -5.53
C GLY A 416 26.04 -1.74 -5.46
N GLU A 417 27.00 -2.17 -6.27
CA GLU A 417 28.33 -1.55 -6.29
C GLU A 417 28.34 -0.17 -6.98
N LEU A 418 27.54 0.00 -8.04
CA LEU A 418 27.34 1.31 -8.66
C LEU A 418 26.76 2.33 -7.67
N ALA A 419 25.79 1.94 -6.84
CA ALA A 419 25.21 2.81 -5.82
C ALA A 419 26.23 3.24 -4.76
N LYS A 420 27.10 2.33 -4.30
CA LYS A 420 28.20 2.65 -3.38
C LYS A 420 29.19 3.63 -3.99
N ILE A 421 29.59 3.38 -5.24
CA ILE A 421 30.48 4.27 -5.97
C ILE A 421 29.83 5.65 -6.14
N ALA A 422 28.55 5.71 -6.51
CA ALA A 422 27.79 6.96 -6.63
C ALA A 422 27.79 7.74 -5.30
N GLN A 423 27.57 7.05 -4.18
CA GLN A 423 27.60 7.66 -2.85
C GLN A 423 28.99 8.24 -2.51
N GLU A 424 30.05 7.50 -2.78
CA GLU A 424 31.40 7.98 -2.55
C GLU A 424 31.70 9.19 -3.45
N LEU A 425 31.30 9.17 -4.72
CA LEU A 425 31.49 10.29 -5.65
C LEU A 425 30.78 11.58 -5.19
N VAL A 426 29.67 11.45 -4.46
CA VAL A 426 28.89 12.59 -3.94
C VAL A 426 29.43 13.06 -2.57
N SER A 427 30.08 12.17 -1.83
CA SER A 427 30.61 12.48 -0.49
C SER A 427 31.87 13.36 -0.57
N LYS A 428 31.82 14.54 0.06
CA LYS A 428 32.99 15.43 0.14
C LYS A 428 34.12 14.76 0.93
N GLY A 429 35.33 14.79 0.37
CA GLY A 429 36.53 14.21 1.02
C GLY A 429 36.69 12.70 0.84
N SER A 430 35.80 12.02 0.12
CA SER A 430 36.02 10.61 -0.24
C SER A 430 37.19 10.47 -1.22
N GLU A 431 37.86 9.32 -1.19
CA GLU A 431 38.94 9.00 -2.12
C GLU A 431 38.44 9.00 -3.57
N MET A 432 37.26 8.41 -3.83
CA MET A 432 36.65 8.38 -5.16
C MET A 432 36.32 9.77 -5.70
N ARG A 433 35.80 10.68 -4.87
CA ARG A 433 35.56 12.06 -5.28
C ARG A 433 36.87 12.81 -5.52
N ALA A 434 37.90 12.55 -4.73
CA ALA A 434 39.23 13.13 -4.94
C ALA A 434 39.84 12.71 -6.29
N LEU A 435 39.64 11.46 -6.74
CA LEU A 435 40.15 10.98 -8.02
C LEU A 435 39.59 11.74 -9.24
N ILE A 436 38.35 12.22 -9.16
CA ILE A 436 37.71 12.97 -10.26
C ILE A 436 37.82 14.51 -10.10
N THR A 437 38.12 15.01 -8.91
CA THR A 437 38.26 16.45 -8.62
C THR A 437 39.70 16.94 -8.51
N LYS A 438 40.70 16.04 -8.46
CA LYS A 438 42.14 16.41 -8.44
C LYS A 438 42.59 17.29 -9.62
N GLY A 439 41.81 17.36 -10.70
CA GLY A 439 42.06 18.24 -11.85
C GLY A 439 41.38 19.62 -11.81
N SER A 440 40.53 19.91 -10.81
CA SER A 440 39.75 21.16 -10.71
C SER A 440 40.17 22.06 -9.54
N LYS A 441 41.48 22.26 -9.36
CA LYS A 441 41.98 23.41 -8.59
C LYS A 441 41.89 24.66 -9.45
N GLU A 442 40.90 25.50 -9.17
CA GLU A 442 41.05 26.96 -9.18
C GLU A 442 40.85 27.47 -7.76
#